data_AF-A0A199W7C4-F1
#
_entry.id   AF-A0A199W7C4-F1
#
_cell.length_a   1.000
_cell.length_b   1.000
_cell.length_c   1.000
_cell.angle_alpha   90.00
_cell.angle_beta   90.00
_cell.angle_gamma   90.00
#
_symmetry.space_group_name_H-M   'P 1'
#
loop_
_entity.id
_entity.type
_entity.pdbx_description
1 polymer ?
#
loop_
_entity_poly.entity_id
_entity_poly.type
_entity_poly.pdbx_seq_one_letter_code
_entity_poly.pdbx_strand_id
1 'polypeptide(L)'
;MADQFSFTDGGGNVIIEEGKKGLNPGMVVLLVVGGVLLLFLAGNYALYTYAKKTLPSRKKKPVSKKKLKRERLKQGVSAPGE
;
A
#
# COMPACT_ATOMS: atom_id res chain seq x y z
N MET A 1 -57.48 -15.91 -21.18
CA MET A 1 -56.88 -15.01 -22.18
C MET A 1 -56.64 -13.68 -21.50
N ALA A 2 -55.42 -13.17 -21.66
CA ALA A 2 -54.89 -11.88 -21.22
C ALA A 2 -54.53 -11.75 -19.73
N ASP A 3 -53.25 -11.99 -19.49
CA ASP A 3 -52.43 -11.46 -18.42
C ASP A 3 -52.67 -9.95 -18.17
N GLN A 4 -52.75 -9.58 -16.90
CA GLN A 4 -52.49 -8.19 -16.47
C GLN A 4 -51.27 -8.21 -15.56
N PHE A 5 -50.09 -8.34 -16.18
CA PHE A 5 -48.84 -7.88 -15.56
C PHE A 5 -48.88 -6.36 -15.51
N SER A 6 -49.33 -5.80 -14.39
CA SER A 6 -49.08 -4.40 -14.06
C SER A 6 -47.62 -4.27 -13.60
N PHE A 7 -46.74 -3.99 -14.55
CA PHE A 7 -45.40 -3.50 -14.29
C PHE A 7 -45.52 -2.13 -13.60
N THR A 8 -45.29 -2.09 -12.30
CA THR A 8 -45.04 -0.83 -11.58
C THR A 8 -43.62 -0.39 -11.90
N ASP A 9 -43.47 0.16 -13.10
CA ASP A 9 -42.35 1.03 -13.43
C ASP A 9 -42.53 2.31 -12.61
N GLY A 10 -41.72 2.41 -11.58
CA GLY A 10 -41.79 3.47 -10.59
C GLY A 10 -40.44 3.61 -9.94
N GLY A 11 -39.42 3.89 -10.76
CA GLY A 11 -38.12 4.39 -10.32
C GLY A 11 -38.25 5.69 -9.54
N GLY A 12 -38.77 5.59 -8.32
CA GLY A 12 -38.68 6.62 -7.33
C GLY A 12 -37.23 6.66 -6.88
N ASN A 13 -36.50 7.69 -7.33
CA ASN A 13 -35.36 8.15 -6.56
C ASN A 13 -35.89 8.39 -5.14
N VAL A 14 -35.54 7.50 -4.21
CA VAL A 14 -35.69 7.73 -2.80
C VAL A 14 -34.77 8.91 -2.52
N ILE A 15 -35.34 10.12 -2.60
CA ILE A 15 -34.72 11.31 -2.04
C ILE A 15 -34.76 11.01 -0.54
N ILE A 16 -33.66 10.44 -0.04
CA ILE A 16 -33.42 10.34 1.38
C ILE A 16 -33.28 11.79 1.82
N GLU A 17 -34.38 12.39 2.27
CA GLU A 17 -34.29 13.55 3.14
C GLU A 17 -33.63 13.05 4.42
N GLU A 18 -32.29 13.01 4.40
CA GLU A 18 -31.47 12.82 5.57
C GLU A 18 -31.68 14.06 6.44
N GLY A 19 -32.73 14.03 7.25
CA GLY A 19 -32.87 14.91 8.38
C GLY A 19 -31.53 14.92 9.10
N LYS A 20 -30.93 16.11 9.22
CA LYS A 20 -29.54 16.36 9.64
C LYS A 20 -29.20 15.65 10.95
N LYS A 21 -28.92 14.35 10.86
CA LYS A 21 -28.49 13.52 11.97
C LYS A 21 -26.98 13.70 12.00
N GLY A 22 -26.51 14.45 12.99
CA GLY A 22 -25.08 14.71 13.15
C GLY A 22 -24.27 13.41 13.15
N LEU A 23 -22.99 13.52 12.77
CA LEU A 23 -22.07 12.38 12.75
C LEU A 23 -22.03 11.72 14.14
N ASN A 24 -22.22 10.40 14.17
CA ASN A 24 -22.16 9.62 15.41
C ASN A 24 -20.77 9.78 16.02
N PRO A 25 -20.64 10.04 17.34
CA PRO A 25 -19.34 10.15 18.00
C PRO A 25 -18.43 8.94 17.75
N GLY A 26 -18.98 7.73 17.69
CA GLY A 26 -18.21 6.53 17.35
C GLY A 26 -17.64 6.55 15.92
N MET A 27 -18.39 7.12 14.97
CA MET A 27 -17.91 7.29 13.59
C MET A 27 -16.79 8.34 13.52
N VAL A 28 -16.92 9.44 14.26
CA VAL A 28 -15.86 10.46 14.34
C VAL A 28 -14.59 9.86 14.93
N VAL A 29 -14.70 9.10 16.02
CA VAL A 29 -13.55 8.43 16.65
C VAL A 29 -12.90 7.42 15.70
N LEU A 30 -13.69 6.62 14.98
CA LEU A 30 -13.16 5.67 13.99
C LEU A 30 -12.35 6.40 12.90
N LEU A 31 -12.88 7.51 12.38
CA LEU A 31 -12.20 8.31 11.37
C LEU A 31 -10.93 8.97 11.93
N VAL A 32 -10.96 9.48 13.16
CA VAL A 32 -9.78 10.11 13.77
C VAL A 32 -8.70 9.06 14.05
N VAL A 33 -9.03 7.97 14.73
CA VAL A 33 -8.05 6.92 15.07
C VAL A 33 -7.54 6.23 13.82
N GLY A 34 -8.45 5.85 12.90
CA GLY A 34 -8.09 5.24 11.63
C GLY A 34 -7.25 6.18 10.75
N GLY A 35 -7.63 7.45 10.68
CA GLY A 35 -6.91 8.48 9.93
C GLY A 35 -5.51 8.73 10.49
N VAL A 36 -5.37 8.85 11.81
CA VAL A 36 -4.07 9.04 12.47
C VAL A 36 -3.17 7.83 12.24
N LEU A 37 -3.68 6.61 12.36
CA LEU A 37 -2.92 5.39 12.08
C LEU A 37 -2.49 5.30 10.61
N LEU A 38 -3.39 5.63 9.68
CA LEU A 38 -3.07 5.66 8.25
C LEU A 38 -2.01 6.72 7.93
N LEU A 39 -2.14 7.94 8.44
CA LEU A 39 -1.12 8.98 8.26
C LEU A 39 0.22 8.57 8.86
N PHE A 40 0.21 7.96 10.05
CA PHE A 40 1.42 7.49 10.71
C PHE A 40 2.13 6.41 9.88
N LEU A 41 1.39 5.41 9.38
CA LEU A 41 1.93 4.37 8.53
C LEU A 41 2.41 4.92 7.18
N ALA A 42 1.61 5.74 6.51
CA ALA A 42 1.94 6.31 5.21
C ALA A 42 3.15 7.25 5.31
N GLY A 43 3.18 8.13 6.31
CA GLY A 43 4.30 9.03 6.58
C GLY A 43 5.57 8.27 6.91
N ASN A 44 5.49 7.23 7.75
CA ASN A 44 6.65 6.41 8.11
C ASN A 44 7.14 5.56 6.91
N TYR A 45 6.23 5.06 6.09
CA TYR A 45 6.58 4.32 4.87
C TYR A 45 7.23 5.24 3.82
N ALA A 46 6.68 6.45 3.63
CA ALA A 46 7.27 7.47 2.77
C ALA A 46 8.68 7.86 3.25
N LEU A 47 8.84 8.07 4.56
CA LEU A 47 10.14 8.37 5.15
C LEU A 47 11.12 7.19 5.00
N TYR A 48 10.67 5.96 5.25
CA TYR A 48 11.48 4.75 5.07
C TYR A 48 11.94 4.57 3.63
N THR A 49 11.05 4.76 2.66
CA THR A 49 11.38 4.64 1.23
C THR A 49 12.29 5.77 0.75
N TYR A 50 12.07 6.99 1.24
CA TYR A 50 12.97 8.13 0.99
C TYR A 50 14.37 7.87 1.57
N ALA A 51 14.42 7.42 2.83
CA ALA A 51 15.65 7.02 3.51
C ALA A 51 16.36 5.91 2.73
N LYS A 52 15.66 4.85 2.29
CA LYS A 52 16.27 3.79 1.47
C LYS A 52 16.86 4.28 0.14
N LYS A 53 16.29 5.34 -0.45
CA LYS A 53 16.77 5.94 -1.70
C LYS A 53 17.97 6.87 -1.47
N THR A 54 18.00 7.59 -0.35
CA THR A 54 19.03 8.59 -0.02
C THR A 54 20.20 8.00 0.77
N LEU A 55 19.94 7.05 1.65
CA LEU A 55 20.98 6.23 2.23
C LEU A 55 21.59 5.41 1.10
N PRO A 56 22.91 5.49 0.91
CA PRO A 56 23.58 4.61 -0.03
C PRO A 56 23.17 3.19 0.32
N SER A 57 22.75 2.41 -0.69
CA SER A 57 22.67 0.95 -0.63
C SER A 57 23.79 0.52 0.29
N ARG A 58 23.48 -0.17 1.40
CA ARG A 58 24.48 -0.67 2.35
C ARG A 58 25.41 -1.55 1.53
N LYS A 59 26.41 -0.93 0.90
CA LYS A 59 27.44 -1.58 0.13
C LYS A 59 28.09 -2.40 1.20
N LYS A 60 27.82 -3.70 1.18
CA LYS A 60 28.57 -4.67 1.99
C LYS A 60 30.01 -4.23 1.84
N LYS A 61 30.70 -3.99 2.97
CA LYS A 61 32.07 -3.45 2.98
C LYS A 61 32.80 -4.05 1.79
N PRO A 62 33.32 -3.23 0.85
CA PRO A 62 33.81 -3.73 -0.42
C PRO A 62 34.72 -4.91 -0.12
N VAL A 63 34.25 -6.09 -0.50
CA VAL A 63 34.91 -7.31 -0.09
C VAL A 63 36.23 -7.28 -0.85
N SER A 64 37.35 -7.34 -0.13
CA SER A 64 38.68 -7.24 -0.73
C SER A 64 38.73 -8.09 -2.00
N LYS A 65 39.34 -7.58 -3.09
CA LYS A 65 39.43 -8.28 -4.37
C LYS A 65 39.93 -9.73 -4.21
N LYS A 66 40.77 -9.98 -3.20
CA LYS A 66 41.25 -11.32 -2.82
C LYS A 66 40.13 -12.24 -2.32
N LYS A 67 39.20 -11.73 -1.50
CA LYS A 67 38.04 -12.50 -0.98
C LYS A 67 36.95 -12.67 -2.05
N LEU A 68 36.73 -11.69 -2.93
CA LEU A 68 35.87 -11.85 -4.10
C LEU A 68 36.39 -12.94 -5.05
N LYS A 69 37.67 -12.90 -5.40
CA LYS A 69 38.28 -13.93 -6.24
C LYS A 69 38.23 -15.30 -5.58
N ARG A 70 38.48 -15.37 -4.25
CA ARG A 70 38.38 -16.63 -3.49
C ARG A 70 36.97 -17.21 -3.47
N GLU A 71 35.93 -16.39 -3.34
CA GLU A 71 34.55 -16.88 -3.38
C GLU A 71 34.08 -17.21 -4.80
N ARG A 72 34.50 -16.46 -5.82
CA ARG A 72 34.23 -16.78 -7.24
C ARG A 72 34.87 -18.10 -7.67
N LEU A 73 36.12 -18.36 -7.25
CA LEU A 73 36.82 -19.62 -7.49
C LEU A 73 36.16 -20.80 -6.74
N LYS A 74 35.66 -20.58 -5.52
CA LYS A 74 34.89 -21.61 -4.77
C LYS A 74 33.54 -21.92 -5.40
N GLN A 75 32.93 -20.95 -6.07
CA GLN A 75 31.66 -21.11 -6.79
C GLN A 75 31.84 -21.75 -8.17
N GLY A 76 33.07 -22.08 -8.58
CA GLY A 76 33.34 -22.69 -9.89
C GLY A 76 33.05 -21.76 -11.06
N VAL A 77 32.89 -20.45 -10.83
CA VAL A 77 32.65 -19.48 -11.89
C VAL A 77 34.00 -19.24 -12.57
N SER A 78 34.14 -19.72 -13.81
CA SER A 78 35.34 -19.48 -14.63
C SER A 78 35.61 -17.97 -14.70
N ALA A 79 36.89 -17.60 -14.66
CA ALA A 79 37.29 -16.22 -14.75
C ALA A 79 36.70 -15.60 -16.04
N PRO A 80 36.19 -14.35 -16.02
CA PRO A 80 35.78 -13.70 -17.25
C PRO A 80 37.03 -13.48 -18.10
N GLY A 81 37.28 -14.35 -19.07
CA GLY A 81 38.50 -14.38 -19.87
C GLY A 81 38.94 -15.74 -20.40
N GLU A 82 38.00 -16.68 -20.60
CA GLU A 82 38.11 -17.76 -21.59
C GLU A 82 37.02 -17.58 -22.64
#